data_AF-A0A4P6L999-F1
#
_entry.id   AF-A0A4P6L999-F1
#
_cell.length_a   1.000
_cell.length_b   1.000
_cell.length_c   1.000
_cell.angle_alpha   90.00
_cell.angle_beta   90.00
_cell.angle_gamma   90.00
#
_symmetry.space_group_name_H-M   'P 1'
#
loop_
_entity.id
_entity.type
_entity.pdbx_description
1 polymer ?
#
loop_
_entity_poly.entity_id
_entity_poly.type
_entity_poly.pdbx_seq_one_letter_code
_entity_poly.pdbx_strand_id
1 'polypeptide(L)'
;MRKPGPGRVPALAAAPGGSATGGEPAAPASVDAVLRSPGQALDGPTRDFFGSGYGHDFSNVRVHADGAAAQSARQMDALAYTVGRDIVFDSGQLAPHTPAGRQLLAHELAHVVQQSAAGPAGARVQRRVRRENVSCQAAGLTNPDLTGDEVVAALEAADTEAIGLAQLAEDELTAQLASVQGGAAPDAAFNTILQEELGLTLSNPAHFPLVRQMASRYRRVRETLESGFLRYMCRGGTSTKLVGCTAGDCTNNFAFTCPGNRLMVLCQAFWDSPGDRGLTLLHEPFHIWFHMPQHAPNALRRADALCYESFVLRVAGQAAPNSCAGHTAG
;
A
#
# COMPACT_ATOMS: atom_id res chain seq x y z
N MET A 1 5.41 -32.90 -15.09
CA MET A 1 5.19 -33.34 -13.69
C MET A 1 4.18 -32.38 -13.06
N ARG A 2 2.99 -32.87 -12.68
CA ARG A 2 1.90 -32.04 -12.13
C ARG A 2 2.22 -31.65 -10.67
N LYS A 3 2.16 -30.35 -10.35
CA LYS A 3 2.18 -29.88 -8.95
C LYS A 3 0.79 -30.08 -8.31
N PRO A 4 0.70 -30.40 -7.00
CA PRO A 4 -0.57 -30.49 -6.28
C PRO A 4 -1.17 -29.09 -6.07
N GLY A 5 -2.49 -28.96 -6.19
CA GLY A 5 -3.22 -27.69 -6.08
C GLY A 5 -3.42 -27.21 -4.64
N PRO A 6 -3.62 -25.90 -4.41
CA PRO A 6 -3.80 -25.34 -3.07
C PRO A 6 -5.20 -25.67 -2.51
N GLY A 7 -5.24 -25.98 -1.22
CA GLY A 7 -6.46 -26.26 -0.46
C GLY A 7 -7.28 -24.99 -0.18
N ARG A 8 -8.60 -25.17 -0.08
CA ARG A 8 -9.59 -24.13 0.25
C ARG A 8 -9.29 -23.43 1.58
N VAL A 9 -9.38 -22.11 1.59
CA VAL A 9 -9.43 -21.27 2.80
C VAL A 9 -10.77 -21.47 3.55
N PRO A 10 -10.78 -21.79 4.86
CA PRO A 10 -11.97 -21.72 5.69
C PRO A 10 -12.21 -20.28 6.18
N ALA A 11 -13.47 -19.87 6.24
CA ALA A 11 -13.88 -18.57 6.77
C ALA A 11 -13.59 -18.47 8.28
N LEU A 12 -12.86 -17.43 8.70
CA LEU A 12 -12.59 -17.13 10.10
C LEU A 12 -13.89 -16.71 10.82
N ALA A 13 -14.25 -17.43 11.90
CA ALA A 13 -15.32 -17.05 12.81
C ALA A 13 -14.80 -16.02 13.84
N ALA A 14 -15.55 -14.94 14.04
CA ALA A 14 -15.24 -13.88 15.00
C ALA A 14 -15.51 -14.33 16.45
N ALA A 15 -14.55 -14.10 17.34
CA ALA A 15 -14.71 -14.24 18.80
C ALA A 15 -15.24 -12.93 19.43
N PRO A 16 -15.96 -12.96 20.57
CA PRO A 16 -16.59 -11.79 21.16
C PRO A 16 -15.59 -10.92 21.94
N GLY A 17 -15.71 -9.61 21.78
CA GLY A 17 -14.80 -8.59 22.32
C GLY A 17 -14.98 -8.29 23.81
N GLY A 18 -13.87 -8.29 24.53
CA GLY A 18 -13.73 -7.62 25.83
C GLY A 18 -13.35 -6.16 25.62
N SER A 19 -14.18 -5.25 26.15
CA SER A 19 -13.91 -3.81 26.14
C SER A 19 -12.79 -3.48 27.12
N ALA A 20 -11.65 -3.00 26.61
CA ALA A 20 -10.64 -2.33 27.39
C ALA A 20 -10.27 -1.01 26.70
N THR A 21 -10.60 0.10 27.36
CA THR A 21 -10.25 1.46 26.97
C THR A 21 -8.73 1.64 27.09
N GLY A 22 -8.00 1.52 25.98
CA GLY A 22 -6.57 1.82 25.87
C GLY A 22 -6.36 2.93 24.84
N GLY A 23 -5.75 4.04 25.25
CA GLY A 23 -5.51 5.20 24.40
C GLY A 23 -4.64 4.88 23.17
N GLU A 24 -4.93 5.56 22.07
CA GLU A 24 -4.28 5.44 20.77
C GLU A 24 -2.73 5.49 20.86
N PRO A 25 -2.01 4.63 20.11
CA PRO A 25 -0.55 4.65 20.07
C PRO A 25 -0.03 5.93 19.38
N ALA A 26 0.88 6.64 20.06
CA ALA A 26 1.47 7.89 19.57
C ALA A 26 2.38 7.68 18.34
N ALA A 27 2.30 8.58 17.37
CA ALA A 27 3.12 8.61 16.17
C ALA A 27 4.63 8.78 16.49
N PRO A 28 5.56 8.52 15.56
CA PRO A 28 6.97 8.88 15.76
C PRO A 28 7.11 10.35 16.17
N ALA A 29 8.04 10.66 17.09
CA ALA A 29 8.18 12.02 17.63
C ALA A 29 8.41 13.11 16.56
N SER A 30 8.96 12.73 15.39
CA SER A 30 9.11 13.61 14.23
C SER A 30 7.78 13.97 13.56
N VAL A 31 6.81 13.05 13.55
CA VAL A 31 5.43 13.30 13.08
C VAL A 31 4.77 14.29 14.04
N ASP A 32 4.80 14.02 15.34
CA ASP A 32 4.21 14.91 16.36
C ASP A 32 4.84 16.31 16.36
N ALA A 33 6.14 16.41 16.04
CA ALA A 33 6.82 17.69 15.95
C ALA A 33 6.35 18.51 14.73
N VAL A 34 6.22 17.87 13.57
CA VAL A 34 5.74 18.53 12.34
C VAL A 34 4.27 18.93 12.47
N LEU A 35 3.42 18.05 13.00
CA LEU A 35 1.99 18.31 13.19
C LEU A 35 1.68 19.40 14.24
N ARG A 36 2.63 19.69 15.15
CA ARG A 36 2.54 20.83 16.08
C ARG A 36 2.93 22.16 15.45
N SER A 37 3.59 22.14 14.29
CA SER A 37 3.86 23.35 13.52
C SER A 37 2.57 23.82 12.82
N PRO A 38 2.42 25.12 12.51
CA PRO A 38 1.15 25.64 11.99
C PRO A 38 0.81 25.19 10.56
N GLY A 39 1.77 24.66 9.79
CA GLY A 39 1.61 24.35 8.36
C GLY A 39 1.20 25.56 7.52
N GLN A 40 0.98 25.35 6.22
CA GLN A 40 0.44 26.36 5.29
C GLN A 40 -0.95 25.94 4.81
N ALA A 41 -1.86 26.90 4.63
CA ALA A 41 -3.13 26.59 3.97
C ALA A 41 -2.88 26.25 2.49
N LEU A 42 -3.72 25.38 1.92
CA LEU A 42 -3.77 25.25 0.47
C LEU A 42 -4.13 26.60 -0.17
N ASP A 43 -3.45 26.94 -1.26
CA ASP A 43 -3.80 28.13 -2.03
C ASP A 43 -5.23 28.02 -2.59
N GLY A 44 -5.89 29.16 -2.76
CA GLY A 44 -7.29 29.22 -3.20
C GLY A 44 -7.56 28.42 -4.47
N PRO A 45 -6.82 28.64 -5.58
CA PRO A 45 -7.00 27.89 -6.81
C PRO A 45 -6.87 26.37 -6.65
N THR A 46 -5.85 25.89 -5.95
CA THR A 46 -5.64 24.45 -5.71
C THR A 46 -6.77 23.86 -4.84
N ARG A 47 -7.14 24.56 -3.77
CA ARG A 47 -8.23 24.18 -2.88
C ARG A 47 -9.55 24.06 -3.63
N ASP A 48 -9.89 25.05 -4.45
CA ASP A 48 -11.18 25.11 -5.15
C ASP A 48 -11.25 24.06 -6.27
N PHE A 49 -10.14 23.84 -6.98
CA PHE A 49 -10.03 22.80 -8.02
C PHE A 49 -10.31 21.41 -7.45
N PHE A 50 -9.63 21.02 -6.37
CA PHE A 50 -9.85 19.72 -5.74
C PHE A 50 -11.18 19.66 -4.98
N GLY A 51 -11.55 20.72 -4.27
CA GLY A 51 -12.81 20.77 -3.51
C GLY A 51 -14.02 20.51 -4.38
N SER A 52 -14.04 21.08 -5.60
CA SER A 52 -15.09 20.82 -6.59
C SER A 52 -15.11 19.35 -7.06
N GLY A 53 -13.94 18.73 -7.26
CA GLY A 53 -13.83 17.33 -7.69
C GLY A 53 -14.24 16.31 -6.61
N TYR A 54 -14.00 16.62 -5.33
CA TYR A 54 -14.34 15.76 -4.20
C TYR A 54 -15.71 16.09 -3.57
N GLY A 55 -16.29 17.25 -3.86
CA GLY A 55 -17.46 17.76 -3.14
C GLY A 55 -17.19 18.03 -1.66
N HIS A 56 -15.95 18.40 -1.32
CA HIS A 56 -15.46 18.55 0.07
C HIS A 56 -14.76 19.90 0.26
N ASP A 57 -14.91 20.49 1.46
CA ASP A 57 -14.21 21.74 1.80
C ASP A 57 -12.81 21.45 2.37
N PHE A 58 -11.77 21.90 1.67
CA PHE A 58 -10.38 21.78 2.09
C PHE A 58 -9.83 23.04 2.76
N SER A 59 -10.67 24.00 3.15
CA SER A 59 -10.26 25.25 3.82
C SER A 59 -9.45 25.03 5.11
N ASN A 60 -9.69 23.90 5.79
CA ASN A 60 -9.03 23.54 7.03
C ASN A 60 -7.74 22.72 6.84
N VAL A 61 -7.41 22.34 5.60
CA VAL A 61 -6.21 21.54 5.31
C VAL A 61 -4.94 22.36 5.58
N ARG A 62 -3.97 21.71 6.22
CA ARG A 62 -2.64 22.28 6.49
C ARG A 62 -1.58 21.46 5.80
N VAL A 63 -0.74 22.12 5.02
CA VAL A 63 0.34 21.51 4.25
C VAL A 63 1.68 21.84 4.88
N HIS A 64 2.48 20.81 5.14
CA HIS A 64 3.81 20.88 5.71
C HIS A 64 4.79 20.41 4.65
N ALA A 65 5.69 21.28 4.18
CA ALA A 65 6.63 20.97 3.10
C ALA A 65 8.03 21.56 3.34
N ASP A 66 8.33 21.95 4.58
CA ASP A 66 9.64 22.45 4.98
C ASP A 66 10.66 21.31 5.21
N GLY A 67 11.87 21.65 5.65
CA GLY A 67 12.93 20.66 5.86
C GLY A 67 12.60 19.60 6.92
N ALA A 68 11.83 19.97 7.96
CA ALA A 68 11.42 19.05 9.01
C ALA A 68 10.30 18.12 8.53
N ALA A 69 9.33 18.65 7.80
CA ALA A 69 8.32 17.88 7.08
C ALA A 69 8.97 16.85 6.14
N ALA A 70 9.97 17.28 5.37
CA ALA A 70 10.67 16.41 4.45
C ALA A 70 11.46 15.30 5.15
N GLN A 71 12.12 15.62 6.26
CA GLN A 71 12.78 14.61 7.08
C GLN A 71 11.77 13.61 7.67
N SER A 72 10.63 14.09 8.14
CA SER A 72 9.55 13.25 8.66
C SER A 72 8.98 12.33 7.58
N ALA A 73 8.69 12.85 6.39
CA ALA A 73 8.23 12.08 5.25
C ALA A 73 9.23 10.98 4.85
N ARG A 74 10.54 11.27 4.81
CA ARG A 74 11.60 10.27 4.57
C ARG A 74 11.72 9.23 5.69
N GLN A 75 11.53 9.62 6.95
CA GLN A 75 11.49 8.66 8.06
C GLN A 75 10.28 7.72 7.97
N MET A 76 9.20 8.18 7.36
CA MET A 76 8.04 7.37 6.99
C MET A 76 8.24 6.63 5.65
N ASP A 77 9.36 6.89 4.94
CA ASP A 77 9.63 6.48 3.55
C ASP A 77 8.46 6.76 2.63
N ALA A 78 7.92 7.97 2.69
CA ALA A 78 6.79 8.41 1.89
C ALA A 78 7.14 9.69 1.12
N LEU A 79 6.59 9.82 -0.09
CA LEU A 79 6.64 11.08 -0.85
C LEU A 79 5.75 12.16 -0.21
N ALA A 80 4.63 11.73 0.38
CA ALA A 80 3.78 12.53 1.25
C ALA A 80 2.94 11.60 2.16
N TYR A 81 2.38 12.15 3.23
CA TYR A 81 1.39 11.45 4.08
C TYR A 81 0.37 12.41 4.68
N THR A 82 -0.76 11.88 5.17
CA THR A 82 -1.86 12.66 5.74
C THR A 82 -2.24 12.16 7.13
N VAL A 83 -2.41 13.09 8.08
CA VAL A 83 -2.94 12.84 9.43
C VAL A 83 -4.03 13.87 9.74
N GLY A 84 -5.27 13.41 9.84
CA GLY A 84 -6.45 14.26 9.97
C GLY A 84 -6.60 15.22 8.80
N ARG A 85 -6.32 16.50 9.05
CA ARG A 85 -6.36 17.58 8.06
C ARG A 85 -4.97 18.03 7.59
N ASP A 86 -3.92 17.44 8.15
CA ASP A 86 -2.54 17.83 7.94
C ASP A 86 -1.90 16.91 6.90
N ILE A 87 -1.31 17.49 5.86
CA ILE A 87 -0.60 16.78 4.79
C ILE A 87 0.86 17.16 4.84
N VAL A 88 1.74 16.18 4.90
CA VAL A 88 3.20 16.35 5.03
C VAL A 88 3.87 15.84 3.76
N PHE A 89 4.72 16.65 3.13
CA PHE A 89 5.42 16.32 1.87
C PHE A 89 6.92 16.16 2.08
N ASP A 90 7.53 15.25 1.32
CA ASP A 90 8.98 15.25 1.11
C ASP A 90 9.42 16.42 0.21
N SER A 91 10.72 16.73 0.25
CA SER A 91 11.34 17.81 -0.49
C SER A 91 11.03 17.71 -1.99
N GLY A 92 10.44 18.76 -2.54
CA GLY A 92 10.10 18.84 -3.97
C GLY A 92 8.85 18.08 -4.40
N GLN A 93 8.13 17.43 -3.47
CA GLN A 93 6.93 16.63 -3.80
C GLN A 93 5.65 17.47 -3.89
N LEU A 94 5.58 18.59 -3.14
CA LEU A 94 4.49 19.56 -3.28
C LEU A 94 4.66 20.35 -4.59
N ALA A 95 4.05 19.87 -5.66
CA ALA A 95 4.07 20.53 -6.98
C ALA A 95 2.66 20.59 -7.62
N PRO A 96 1.75 21.46 -7.12
CA PRO A 96 0.35 21.52 -7.56
C PRO A 96 0.17 21.90 -9.05
N HIS A 97 1.23 22.36 -9.70
CA HIS A 97 1.20 22.75 -11.11
C HIS A 97 1.69 21.66 -12.07
N THR A 98 2.33 20.59 -11.55
CA THR A 98 2.75 19.45 -12.37
C THR A 98 1.70 18.34 -12.34
N PRO A 99 1.61 17.49 -13.38
CA PRO A 99 0.71 16.34 -13.35
C PRO A 99 0.98 15.40 -12.16
N ALA A 100 2.25 15.07 -11.90
CA ALA A 100 2.65 14.18 -10.82
C ALA A 100 2.36 14.79 -9.43
N GLY A 101 2.68 16.06 -9.20
CA GLY A 101 2.41 16.71 -7.91
C GLY A 101 0.92 16.94 -7.66
N ARG A 102 0.12 17.23 -8.70
CA ARG A 102 -1.36 17.24 -8.59
C ARG A 102 -1.91 15.87 -8.20
N GLN A 103 -1.37 14.81 -8.77
CA GLN A 103 -1.82 13.45 -8.46
C GLN A 103 -1.49 13.07 -7.02
N LEU A 104 -0.28 13.36 -6.55
CA LEU A 104 0.12 13.15 -5.16
C LEU A 104 -0.77 13.95 -4.20
N LEU A 105 -1.00 15.22 -4.49
CA LEU A 105 -1.87 16.06 -3.65
C LEU A 105 -3.33 15.57 -3.66
N ALA A 106 -3.87 15.15 -4.81
CA ALA A 106 -5.22 14.58 -4.88
C ALA A 106 -5.35 13.33 -3.99
N HIS A 107 -4.33 12.47 -4.01
CA HIS A 107 -4.30 11.28 -3.16
C HIS A 107 -4.30 11.62 -1.68
N GLU A 108 -3.45 12.55 -1.25
CA GLU A 108 -3.43 12.98 0.15
C GLU A 108 -4.73 13.68 0.58
N LEU A 109 -5.36 14.46 -0.31
CA LEU A 109 -6.66 15.06 -0.04
C LEU A 109 -7.78 14.03 0.06
N ALA A 110 -7.71 12.92 -0.66
CA ALA A 110 -8.66 11.82 -0.48
C ALA A 110 -8.59 11.25 0.94
N HIS A 111 -7.39 11.14 1.54
CA HIS A 111 -7.21 10.73 2.93
C HIS A 111 -7.86 11.70 3.91
N VAL A 112 -7.76 13.01 3.65
CA VAL A 112 -8.46 14.03 4.46
C VAL A 112 -9.97 13.78 4.46
N VAL A 113 -10.57 13.54 3.28
CA VAL A 113 -12.01 13.27 3.17
C VAL A 113 -12.39 12.00 3.93
N GLN A 114 -11.61 10.93 3.76
CA GLN A 114 -11.86 9.64 4.40
C GLN A 114 -11.75 9.72 5.92
N GLN A 115 -10.70 10.36 6.45
CA GLN A 115 -10.51 10.54 7.88
C GLN A 115 -11.53 11.49 8.50
N SER A 116 -12.08 12.43 7.72
CA SER A 116 -13.18 13.29 8.16
C SER A 116 -14.53 12.55 8.22
N ALA A 117 -14.71 11.53 7.38
CA ALA A 117 -15.91 10.68 7.35
C ALA A 117 -15.86 9.52 8.35
N ALA A 118 -14.65 9.07 8.72
CA ALA A 118 -14.41 8.01 9.69
C ALA A 118 -14.49 8.55 11.13
N GLY A 119 -15.71 8.66 11.68
CA GLY A 119 -15.90 8.61 13.14
C GLY A 119 -15.43 7.26 13.70
N PRO A 120 -15.17 7.16 15.03
CA PRO A 120 -14.66 5.91 15.61
C PRO A 120 -15.72 4.81 15.48
N ALA A 121 -15.31 3.71 14.83
CA ALA A 121 -16.03 2.45 14.57
C ALA A 121 -16.93 2.37 13.32
N GLY A 122 -16.48 1.56 12.36
CA GLY A 122 -17.35 0.56 11.72
C GLY A 122 -18.10 0.95 10.46
N ALA A 123 -17.40 1.38 9.40
CA ALA A 123 -17.92 1.27 8.05
C ALA A 123 -17.24 0.08 7.34
N ARG A 124 -18.02 -0.93 6.93
CA ARG A 124 -17.52 -1.92 5.96
C ARG A 124 -17.17 -1.17 4.69
N VAL A 125 -15.88 -1.00 4.44
CA VAL A 125 -15.36 -0.31 3.26
C VAL A 125 -15.93 -1.01 2.02
N GLN A 126 -16.70 -0.27 1.22
CA GLN A 126 -17.03 -0.71 -0.13
C GLN A 126 -15.71 -0.76 -0.90
N ARG A 127 -15.17 -1.96 -1.07
CA ARG A 127 -14.03 -2.27 -1.96
C ARG A 127 -14.46 -1.91 -3.38
N ARG A 128 -13.68 -1.10 -4.11
CA ARG A 128 -14.13 -0.52 -5.39
C ARG A 128 -13.12 -0.73 -6.51
N VAL A 129 -13.07 -1.93 -7.10
CA VAL A 129 -12.72 -1.97 -8.53
C VAL A 129 -13.86 -1.31 -9.29
N ARG A 130 -13.58 -0.19 -9.93
CA ARG A 130 -14.56 0.54 -10.72
C ARG A 130 -14.49 0.07 -12.17
N ARG A 131 -15.60 -0.42 -12.73
CA ARG A 131 -15.66 -0.91 -14.12
C ARG A 131 -15.15 0.15 -15.10
N GLU A 132 -15.48 1.43 -14.88
CA GLU A 132 -15.02 2.55 -15.70
C GLU A 132 -13.49 2.76 -15.70
N ASN A 133 -12.79 2.21 -14.71
CA ASN A 133 -11.34 2.28 -14.59
C ASN A 133 -10.63 1.04 -15.16
N VAL A 134 -11.35 0.08 -15.72
CA VAL A 134 -10.80 -1.18 -16.28
C VAL A 134 -10.81 -1.11 -17.81
N SER A 135 -9.63 -1.06 -18.42
CA SER A 135 -9.40 -0.92 -19.87
C SER A 135 -8.82 -2.20 -20.48
N CYS A 136 -9.65 -3.25 -20.57
CA CYS A 136 -9.22 -4.58 -21.00
C CYS A 136 -9.85 -5.05 -22.33
N GLN A 137 -10.89 -4.37 -22.80
CA GLN A 137 -11.68 -4.77 -23.97
C GLN A 137 -10.98 -4.63 -25.33
N ALA A 138 -9.83 -3.92 -25.41
CA ALA A 138 -9.12 -3.64 -26.67
C ALA A 138 -7.68 -4.19 -26.74
N ALA A 139 -7.31 -5.07 -25.81
CA ALA A 139 -5.90 -5.31 -25.46
C ALA A 139 -5.18 -6.47 -26.19
N GLY A 140 -5.87 -7.24 -27.04
CA GLY A 140 -5.27 -8.43 -27.69
C GLY A 140 -4.86 -9.53 -26.71
N LEU A 141 -5.49 -9.59 -25.52
CA LEU A 141 -5.29 -10.66 -24.55
C LEU A 141 -5.66 -12.00 -25.20
N THR A 142 -4.73 -12.95 -25.20
CA THR A 142 -5.02 -14.34 -25.55
C THR A 142 -5.40 -15.06 -24.26
N ASN A 143 -6.56 -14.70 -23.69
CA ASN A 143 -7.18 -15.50 -22.64
C ASN A 143 -8.57 -15.94 -23.13
N PRO A 144 -8.81 -17.25 -23.34
CA PRO A 144 -10.07 -17.75 -23.88
C PRO A 144 -11.29 -17.49 -22.97
N ASP A 145 -11.05 -17.07 -21.72
CA ASP A 145 -12.08 -16.93 -20.67
C ASP A 145 -12.29 -15.46 -20.24
N LEU A 146 -11.99 -14.43 -21.06
CA LEU A 146 -12.20 -13.02 -20.68
C LEU A 146 -12.89 -12.18 -21.77
N THR A 147 -14.15 -11.79 -21.55
CA THR A 147 -15.09 -11.11 -22.46
C THR A 147 -15.57 -9.75 -21.95
N GLY A 148 -15.25 -9.38 -20.69
CA GLY A 148 -15.49 -8.05 -20.13
C GLY A 148 -15.84 -8.05 -18.65
N ASP A 149 -16.99 -8.60 -18.26
CA ASP A 149 -17.46 -8.58 -16.86
C ASP A 149 -16.66 -9.49 -15.94
N GLU A 150 -16.22 -10.63 -16.45
CA GLU A 150 -15.33 -11.56 -15.75
C GLU A 150 -13.94 -10.98 -15.46
N VAL A 151 -13.49 -9.97 -16.23
CA VAL A 151 -12.26 -9.21 -15.91
C VAL A 151 -12.46 -8.41 -14.64
N VAL A 152 -13.59 -7.68 -14.55
CA VAL A 152 -13.92 -6.87 -13.37
C VAL A 152 -14.09 -7.77 -12.16
N ALA A 153 -14.81 -8.87 -12.28
CA ALA A 153 -15.00 -9.83 -11.19
C ALA A 153 -13.66 -10.46 -10.73
N ALA A 154 -12.77 -10.81 -11.66
CA ALA A 154 -11.44 -11.31 -11.34
C ALA A 154 -10.59 -10.27 -10.59
N LEU A 155 -10.68 -9.00 -10.98
CA LEU A 155 -10.02 -7.91 -10.29
C LEU A 155 -10.62 -7.65 -8.91
N GLU A 156 -11.94 -7.67 -8.76
CA GLU A 156 -12.61 -7.52 -7.46
C GLU A 156 -12.22 -8.64 -6.48
N ALA A 157 -12.10 -9.88 -6.98
CA ALA A 157 -11.64 -11.01 -6.18
C ALA A 157 -10.18 -10.84 -5.74
N ALA A 158 -9.30 -10.48 -6.67
CA ALA A 158 -7.89 -10.22 -6.38
C ALA A 158 -7.71 -9.02 -5.43
N ASP A 159 -8.48 -7.95 -5.62
CA ASP A 159 -8.47 -6.74 -4.79
C ASP A 159 -8.91 -7.06 -3.36
N THR A 160 -9.95 -7.89 -3.21
CA THR A 160 -10.41 -8.38 -1.91
C THR A 160 -9.34 -9.18 -1.18
N GLU A 161 -8.64 -10.06 -1.87
CA GLU A 161 -7.52 -10.84 -1.32
C GLU A 161 -6.37 -9.92 -0.90
N ALA A 162 -5.95 -9.01 -1.79
CA ALA A 162 -4.88 -8.05 -1.54
C ALA A 162 -5.15 -7.16 -0.32
N ILE A 163 -6.37 -6.61 -0.22
CA ILE A 163 -6.83 -5.81 0.93
C ILE A 163 -6.79 -6.63 2.21
N GLY A 164 -7.25 -7.89 2.16
CA GLY A 164 -7.25 -8.79 3.32
C GLY A 164 -5.84 -9.08 3.83
N LEU A 165 -4.91 -9.36 2.92
CA LEU A 165 -3.49 -9.57 3.25
C LEU A 165 -2.87 -8.30 3.83
N ALA A 166 -3.05 -7.15 3.17
CA ALA A 166 -2.50 -5.88 3.65
C ALA A 166 -3.03 -5.51 5.04
N GLN A 167 -4.33 -5.70 5.30
CA GLN A 167 -4.93 -5.50 6.62
C GLN A 167 -4.32 -6.45 7.66
N LEU A 168 -4.19 -7.74 7.34
CA LEU A 168 -3.60 -8.73 8.25
C LEU A 168 -2.17 -8.33 8.66
N ALA A 169 -1.33 -7.94 7.70
CA ALA A 169 0.03 -7.51 7.99
C ALA A 169 0.06 -6.23 8.83
N GLU A 170 -0.78 -5.24 8.51
CA GLU A 170 -0.94 -4.00 9.28
C GLU A 170 -1.31 -4.29 10.74
N ASP A 171 -2.34 -5.12 10.94
CA ASP A 171 -2.86 -5.48 12.26
C ASP A 171 -1.82 -6.22 13.08
N GLU A 172 -1.16 -7.23 12.49
CA GLU A 172 -0.18 -8.04 13.22
C GLU A 172 1.05 -7.23 13.62
N LEU A 173 1.59 -6.41 12.72
CA LEU A 173 2.71 -5.50 13.03
C LEU A 173 2.36 -4.53 14.17
N THR A 174 1.13 -4.00 14.16
CA THR A 174 0.65 -3.06 15.17
C THR A 174 0.42 -3.74 16.51
N ALA A 175 -0.26 -4.89 16.52
CA ALA A 175 -0.62 -5.62 17.72
C ALA A 175 0.62 -6.18 18.44
N GLN A 176 1.55 -6.80 17.69
CA GLN A 176 2.77 -7.37 18.25
C GLN A 176 3.67 -6.29 18.85
N LEU A 177 3.80 -5.14 18.17
CA LEU A 177 4.54 -4.01 18.72
C LEU A 177 3.90 -3.46 20.00
N ALA A 178 2.58 -3.25 20.00
CA ALA A 178 1.86 -2.74 21.15
C ALA A 178 1.98 -3.70 22.37
N SER A 179 1.89 -5.01 22.13
CA SER A 179 2.08 -6.04 23.15
C SER A 179 3.46 -5.94 23.82
N VAL A 180 4.52 -5.83 23.03
CA VAL A 180 5.90 -5.70 23.53
C VAL A 180 6.11 -4.37 24.26
N GLN A 181 5.55 -3.27 23.76
CA GLN A 181 5.59 -1.98 24.46
C GLN A 181 4.80 -2.01 25.79
N GLY A 182 3.80 -2.88 25.91
CA GLY A 182 3.09 -3.18 27.15
C GLY A 182 3.84 -4.10 28.12
N GLY A 183 5.06 -4.51 27.78
CA GLY A 183 5.93 -5.34 28.63
C GLY A 183 5.85 -6.83 28.36
N ALA A 184 5.12 -7.27 27.33
CA ALA A 184 5.14 -8.67 26.91
C ALA A 184 6.47 -9.03 26.23
N ALA A 185 6.86 -10.30 26.30
CA ALA A 185 7.94 -10.82 25.47
C ALA A 185 7.48 -10.88 24.00
N PRO A 186 8.36 -10.62 23.01
CA PRO A 186 8.03 -10.81 21.60
C PRO A 186 7.55 -12.23 21.30
N ASP A 187 6.48 -12.38 20.51
CA ASP A 187 6.11 -13.68 19.96
C ASP A 187 7.25 -14.23 19.11
N ALA A 188 7.70 -15.45 19.42
CA ALA A 188 8.90 -16.00 18.80
C ALA A 188 8.71 -16.26 17.31
N ALA A 189 7.54 -16.79 16.90
CA ALA A 189 7.27 -17.12 15.51
C ALA A 189 7.16 -15.85 14.65
N PHE A 190 6.40 -14.87 15.12
CA PHE A 190 6.29 -13.57 14.47
C PHE A 190 7.64 -12.86 14.38
N ASN A 191 8.40 -12.85 15.48
CA ASN A 191 9.71 -12.19 15.50
C ASN A 191 10.71 -12.85 14.55
N THR A 192 10.65 -14.17 14.36
CA THR A 192 11.42 -14.88 13.31
C THR A 192 11.01 -14.43 11.92
N ILE A 193 9.70 -14.36 11.61
CA ILE A 193 9.20 -13.90 10.31
C ILE A 193 9.63 -12.45 10.05
N LEU A 194 9.45 -11.57 11.03
CA LEU A 194 9.83 -10.16 10.96
C LEU A 194 11.34 -10.00 10.70
N GLN A 195 12.16 -10.82 11.33
CA GLN A 195 13.60 -10.81 11.15
C GLN A 195 13.99 -11.31 9.77
N GLU A 196 13.49 -12.46 9.35
CA GLU A 196 13.84 -13.09 8.09
C GLU A 196 13.35 -12.29 6.88
N GLU A 197 12.13 -11.75 6.93
CA GLU A 197 11.53 -11.09 5.77
C GLU A 197 11.81 -9.59 5.72
N LEU A 198 11.82 -8.90 6.87
CA LEU A 198 11.98 -7.43 6.90
C LEU A 198 13.27 -6.96 7.57
N GLY A 199 14.07 -7.87 8.11
CA GLY A 199 15.32 -7.53 8.80
C GLY A 199 15.10 -6.78 10.12
N LEU A 200 13.91 -6.91 10.71
CA LEU A 200 13.52 -6.22 11.94
C LEU A 200 13.31 -7.21 13.08
N THR A 201 13.32 -6.72 14.32
CA THR A 201 13.03 -7.56 15.48
C THR A 201 12.42 -6.72 16.57
N LEU A 202 11.42 -7.26 17.26
CA LEU A 202 10.80 -6.65 18.43
C LEU A 202 11.65 -6.81 19.70
N SER A 203 12.73 -7.59 19.65
CA SER A 203 13.72 -7.66 20.74
C SER A 203 14.65 -6.43 20.78
N ASN A 204 14.69 -5.64 19.71
CA ASN A 204 15.49 -4.42 19.62
C ASN A 204 14.58 -3.18 19.59
N PRO A 205 14.49 -2.38 20.68
CA PRO A 205 13.68 -1.17 20.71
C PRO A 205 14.02 -0.15 19.61
N ALA A 206 15.25 -0.14 19.08
CA ALA A 206 15.63 0.72 17.97
C ALA A 206 14.85 0.40 16.67
N HIS A 207 14.29 -0.81 16.55
CA HIS A 207 13.50 -1.22 15.39
C HIS A 207 12.02 -0.81 15.51
N PHE A 208 11.53 -0.36 16.66
CA PHE A 208 10.10 -0.06 16.85
C PHE A 208 9.56 1.03 15.90
N PRO A 209 10.27 2.14 15.64
CA PRO A 209 9.82 3.12 14.65
C PRO A 209 9.72 2.52 13.24
N LEU A 210 10.63 1.60 12.91
CA LEU A 210 10.68 0.94 11.61
C LEU A 210 9.54 -0.07 11.47
N VAL A 211 9.18 -0.79 12.53
CA VAL A 211 7.99 -1.67 12.55
C VAL A 211 6.71 -0.86 12.33
N ARG A 212 6.56 0.29 12.99
CA ARG A 212 5.43 1.21 12.72
C ARG A 212 5.40 1.67 11.27
N GLN A 213 6.56 1.97 10.70
CA GLN A 213 6.68 2.32 9.29
C GLN A 213 6.24 1.18 8.37
N MET A 214 6.61 -0.08 8.65
CA MET A 214 6.14 -1.22 7.85
C MET A 214 4.61 -1.35 7.90
N ALA A 215 4.02 -1.19 9.08
CA ALA A 215 2.57 -1.20 9.24
C ALA A 215 1.90 -0.07 8.44
N SER A 216 2.46 1.14 8.47
CA SER A 216 1.91 2.26 7.70
C SER A 216 2.02 2.08 6.19
N ARG A 217 3.03 1.32 5.70
CA ARG A 217 3.10 0.99 4.27
C ARG A 217 2.00 0.02 3.84
N TYR A 218 1.73 -1.04 4.61
CA TYR A 218 0.60 -1.92 4.33
C TYR A 218 -0.74 -1.19 4.37
N ARG A 219 -0.94 -0.31 5.36
CA ARG A 219 -2.10 0.58 5.40
C ARG A 219 -2.25 1.38 4.11
N ARG A 220 -1.16 2.02 3.66
CA ARG A 220 -1.18 2.85 2.44
C ARG A 220 -1.51 2.04 1.19
N VAL A 221 -0.99 0.81 1.08
CA VAL A 221 -1.33 -0.13 0.00
C VAL A 221 -2.82 -0.50 0.06
N ARG A 222 -3.32 -0.90 1.24
CA ARG A 222 -4.73 -1.23 1.47
C ARG A 222 -5.66 -0.09 1.08
N GLU A 223 -5.40 1.12 1.59
CA GLU A 223 -6.19 2.31 1.30
C GLU A 223 -6.18 2.62 -0.21
N THR A 224 -5.07 2.38 -0.91
CA THR A 224 -4.97 2.59 -2.36
C THR A 224 -5.91 1.66 -3.13
N LEU A 225 -5.99 0.40 -2.73
CA LEU A 225 -6.89 -0.60 -3.32
C LEU A 225 -8.37 -0.26 -3.02
N GLU A 226 -8.66 0.08 -1.76
CA GLU A 226 -9.99 0.50 -1.31
C GLU A 226 -10.50 1.80 -1.96
N SER A 227 -9.58 2.65 -2.41
CA SER A 227 -9.87 3.99 -2.92
C SER A 227 -10.72 3.97 -4.19
N GLY A 228 -10.61 2.90 -4.99
CA GLY A 228 -11.20 2.78 -6.31
C GLY A 228 -10.68 3.79 -7.34
N PHE A 229 -9.50 4.34 -7.10
CA PHE A 229 -8.86 5.26 -8.02
C PHE A 229 -7.77 4.63 -8.88
N LEU A 230 -7.45 3.36 -8.67
CA LEU A 230 -6.56 2.62 -9.56
C LEU A 230 -7.24 2.41 -10.91
N ARG A 231 -6.47 2.63 -11.98
CA ARG A 231 -6.82 2.26 -13.34
C ARG A 231 -6.08 0.99 -13.70
N TYR A 232 -6.79 0.07 -14.34
CA TYR A 232 -6.27 -1.20 -14.79
C TYR A 232 -6.25 -1.19 -16.31
N MET A 233 -5.12 -1.56 -16.90
CA MET A 233 -5.01 -1.76 -18.33
C MET A 233 -4.48 -3.16 -18.57
N CYS A 234 -5.23 -3.95 -19.31
CA CYS A 234 -4.75 -5.25 -19.72
C CYS A 234 -3.84 -5.14 -20.93
N ARG A 235 -2.83 -6.00 -21.03
CA ARG A 235 -1.98 -6.13 -22.22
C ARG A 235 -1.69 -7.59 -22.53
N GLY A 236 -2.04 -7.99 -23.75
CA GLY A 236 -1.57 -9.24 -24.35
C GLY A 236 -0.18 -9.10 -24.96
N GLY A 237 0.50 -10.22 -25.20
CA GLY A 237 1.82 -10.29 -25.83
C GLY A 237 3.00 -10.20 -24.86
N THR A 238 4.21 -10.46 -25.37
CA THR A 238 5.43 -10.69 -24.57
C THR A 238 6.28 -9.45 -24.31
N SER A 239 5.97 -8.28 -24.84
CA SER A 239 6.70 -7.05 -24.49
C SER A 239 5.87 -5.81 -24.78
N THR A 240 5.49 -5.07 -23.73
CA THR A 240 4.84 -3.77 -23.84
C THR A 240 5.53 -2.82 -22.88
N LYS A 241 6.12 -1.74 -23.42
CA LYS A 241 6.60 -0.59 -22.64
C LYS A 241 5.63 0.58 -22.84
N LEU A 242 5.34 1.28 -21.75
CA LEU A 242 4.60 2.54 -21.85
C LEU A 242 5.56 3.70 -22.08
N VAL A 243 5.18 4.60 -22.99
CA VAL A 243 5.94 5.83 -23.24
C VAL A 243 6.07 6.63 -21.94
N GLY A 244 7.30 6.95 -21.53
CA GLY A 244 7.58 7.66 -20.28
C GLY A 244 7.67 6.77 -19.03
N CYS A 245 7.50 5.45 -19.17
CA CYS A 245 7.68 4.48 -18.10
C CYS A 245 8.99 3.73 -18.32
N THR A 246 10.03 4.09 -17.57
CA THR A 246 11.34 3.44 -17.65
C THR A 246 11.42 2.17 -16.79
N ALA A 247 10.48 1.97 -15.87
CA ALA A 247 10.39 0.82 -14.99
C ALA A 247 9.34 -0.18 -15.51
N GLY A 248 9.76 -1.43 -15.77
CA GLY A 248 8.87 -2.54 -16.11
C GLY A 248 8.45 -2.69 -17.58
N ASP A 249 8.21 -3.94 -17.97
CA ASP A 249 7.49 -4.36 -19.18
C ASP A 249 6.87 -5.75 -18.97
N CYS A 250 6.08 -6.27 -19.91
CA CYS A 250 5.44 -7.58 -19.78
C CYS A 250 6.34 -8.80 -20.08
N THR A 251 7.66 -8.65 -20.26
CA THR A 251 8.53 -9.75 -20.73
C THR A 251 8.68 -10.87 -19.70
N ASN A 252 8.54 -10.59 -18.41
CA ASN A 252 8.54 -11.60 -17.33
C ASN A 252 7.74 -11.17 -16.09
N ASN A 253 6.83 -10.21 -16.24
CA ASN A 253 6.11 -9.63 -15.11
C ASN A 253 4.62 -9.98 -15.16
N PHE A 254 4.02 -10.14 -13.99
CA PHE A 254 2.58 -10.32 -13.83
C PHE A 254 1.86 -8.98 -14.05
N ALA A 255 2.43 -7.92 -13.49
CA ALA A 255 2.01 -6.56 -13.72
C ALA A 255 3.21 -5.63 -13.68
N PHE A 256 2.99 -4.36 -14.03
CA PHE A 256 3.92 -3.31 -13.66
C PHE A 256 3.16 -2.00 -13.48
N THR A 257 3.73 -1.15 -12.64
CA THR A 257 3.29 0.22 -12.41
C THR A 257 4.39 1.22 -12.76
N CYS A 258 3.96 2.40 -13.17
CA CYS A 258 4.88 3.51 -13.40
C CYS A 258 4.85 4.41 -12.16
N PRO A 259 6.01 4.76 -11.57
CA PRO A 259 6.06 5.61 -10.38
C PRO A 259 5.20 6.87 -10.53
N GLY A 260 4.43 7.21 -9.50
CA GLY A 260 3.54 8.37 -9.48
C GLY A 260 2.29 8.27 -10.36
N ASN A 261 2.07 7.18 -11.10
CA ASN A 261 0.87 6.97 -11.90
C ASN A 261 -0.07 5.96 -11.25
N ARG A 262 -1.37 6.23 -11.34
CA ARG A 262 -2.45 5.34 -10.85
C ARG A 262 -2.79 4.21 -11.82
N LEU A 263 -1.86 3.86 -12.71
CA LEU A 263 -2.08 2.89 -13.77
C LEU A 263 -1.31 1.62 -13.47
N MET A 264 -2.05 0.53 -13.31
CA MET A 264 -1.52 -0.82 -13.22
C MET A 264 -1.69 -1.50 -14.57
N VAL A 265 -0.58 -1.89 -15.19
CA VAL A 265 -0.59 -2.68 -16.41
C VAL A 265 -0.58 -4.14 -16.03
N LEU A 266 -1.63 -4.88 -16.41
CA LEU A 266 -1.80 -6.29 -16.13
C LEU A 266 -1.37 -7.10 -17.35
N CYS A 267 -0.29 -7.84 -17.22
CA CYS A 267 0.30 -8.64 -18.29
C CYS A 267 -0.36 -10.02 -18.38
N GLN A 268 -0.04 -10.78 -19.43
CA GLN A 268 -0.62 -12.11 -19.67
C GLN A 268 -0.43 -13.06 -18.47
N ALA A 269 0.73 -13.04 -17.79
CA ALA A 269 1.00 -13.91 -16.65
C ALA A 269 0.03 -13.70 -15.46
N PHE A 270 -0.43 -12.47 -15.20
CA PHE A 270 -1.48 -12.21 -14.20
C PHE A 270 -2.79 -12.93 -14.52
N TRP A 271 -3.12 -13.03 -15.81
CA TRP A 271 -4.33 -13.69 -16.26
C TRP A 271 -4.20 -15.20 -16.26
N ASP A 272 -3.03 -15.73 -16.61
CA ASP A 272 -2.76 -17.18 -16.65
C ASP A 272 -2.61 -17.81 -15.25
N SER A 273 -2.42 -16.99 -14.22
CA SER A 273 -2.19 -17.43 -12.83
C SER A 273 -3.21 -16.85 -11.83
N PRO A 274 -4.44 -17.38 -11.76
CA PRO A 274 -5.48 -16.88 -10.85
C PRO A 274 -5.09 -16.83 -9.38
N GLY A 275 -4.25 -17.76 -8.91
CA GLY A 275 -3.81 -17.84 -7.53
C GLY A 275 -2.78 -16.77 -7.11
N ASP A 276 -2.17 -16.08 -8.08
CA ASP A 276 -1.13 -15.07 -7.81
C ASP A 276 -1.66 -13.64 -7.96
N ARG A 277 -2.94 -13.48 -8.34
CA ARG A 277 -3.53 -12.16 -8.65
C ARG A 277 -3.60 -11.25 -7.43
N GLY A 278 -4.03 -11.77 -6.27
CA GLY A 278 -4.12 -10.99 -5.05
C GLY A 278 -2.76 -10.45 -4.59
N LEU A 279 -1.74 -11.31 -4.59
CA LEU A 279 -0.37 -10.88 -4.28
C LEU A 279 0.16 -9.85 -5.29
N THR A 280 -0.13 -10.03 -6.58
CA THR A 280 0.25 -9.03 -7.59
C THR A 280 -0.39 -7.67 -7.29
N LEU A 281 -1.68 -7.63 -6.93
CA LEU A 281 -2.37 -6.39 -6.59
C LEU A 281 -1.90 -5.78 -5.26
N LEU A 282 -1.36 -6.59 -4.34
CA LEU A 282 -0.69 -6.11 -3.13
C LEU A 282 0.70 -5.53 -3.43
N HIS A 283 1.45 -6.15 -4.35
CA HIS A 283 2.81 -5.79 -4.72
C HIS A 283 2.90 -4.42 -5.40
N GLU A 284 2.16 -4.24 -6.48
CA GLU A 284 2.33 -3.10 -7.38
C GLU A 284 2.14 -1.72 -6.71
N PRO A 285 1.19 -1.52 -5.78
CA PRO A 285 1.08 -0.26 -5.08
C PRO A 285 2.32 0.13 -4.27
N PHE A 286 3.18 -0.82 -3.88
CA PHE A 286 4.45 -0.47 -3.23
C PHE A 286 5.37 0.34 -4.16
N HIS A 287 5.40 0.02 -5.46
CA HIS A 287 6.18 0.78 -6.45
C HIS A 287 5.52 2.12 -6.84
N ILE A 288 4.22 2.29 -6.61
CA ILE A 288 3.53 3.58 -6.78
C ILE A 288 3.97 4.56 -5.69
N TRP A 289 4.03 4.11 -4.43
CA TRP A 289 4.17 4.97 -3.26
C TRP A 289 5.57 5.09 -2.70
N PHE A 290 6.38 4.06 -2.88
CA PHE A 290 7.67 3.93 -2.22
C PHE A 290 8.77 3.79 -3.25
N HIS A 291 9.94 4.36 -2.95
CA HIS A 291 11.09 4.24 -3.81
C HIS A 291 11.71 2.84 -3.67
N MET A 292 11.10 1.88 -4.36
CA MET A 292 11.54 0.48 -4.38
C MET A 292 12.13 0.16 -5.75
N PRO A 293 13.46 -0.02 -5.87
CA PRO A 293 14.05 -0.54 -7.09
C PRO A 293 13.48 -1.93 -7.37
N GLN A 294 13.09 -2.22 -8.61
CA GLN A 294 12.59 -3.53 -8.99
C GLN A 294 13.68 -4.59 -8.76
N HIS A 295 13.42 -5.51 -7.82
CA HIS A 295 14.10 -6.79 -7.64
C HIS A 295 15.64 -6.72 -7.72
N ALA A 296 16.25 -5.69 -7.13
CA ALA A 296 17.70 -5.61 -7.09
C ALA A 296 18.20 -6.66 -6.08
N PRO A 297 19.09 -7.60 -6.47
CA PRO A 297 19.52 -8.72 -5.61
C PRO A 297 20.26 -8.29 -4.33
N ASN A 298 20.61 -7.00 -4.22
CA ASN A 298 21.24 -6.38 -3.04
C ASN A 298 20.36 -5.30 -2.40
N ALA A 299 19.08 -5.21 -2.77
CA ALA A 299 18.15 -4.28 -2.12
C ALA A 299 18.01 -4.63 -0.64
N LEU A 300 17.95 -3.61 0.20
CA LEU A 300 17.55 -3.78 1.59
C LEU A 300 16.16 -4.43 1.60
N ARG A 301 15.94 -5.41 2.47
CA ARG A 301 14.66 -6.12 2.61
C ARG A 301 13.44 -5.19 2.63
N ARG A 302 13.54 -4.07 3.35
CA ARG A 302 12.46 -3.09 3.51
C ARG A 302 12.23 -2.19 2.29
N ALA A 303 13.11 -2.25 1.30
CA ALA A 303 13.03 -1.51 0.04
C ALA A 303 12.71 -2.42 -1.16
N ASP A 304 12.30 -3.66 -0.90
CA ASP A 304 11.89 -4.63 -1.93
C ASP A 304 10.45 -5.10 -1.65
N ALA A 305 9.56 -4.89 -2.61
CA ALA A 305 8.15 -5.27 -2.50
C ALA A 305 7.95 -6.80 -2.37
N LEU A 306 8.86 -7.64 -2.89
CA LEU A 306 8.80 -9.09 -2.69
C LEU A 306 8.92 -9.49 -1.21
N CYS A 307 9.67 -8.72 -0.43
CA CYS A 307 9.79 -8.98 1.01
C CYS A 307 8.50 -8.68 1.76
N TYR A 308 7.70 -7.73 1.28
CA TYR A 308 6.37 -7.47 1.83
C TYR A 308 5.38 -8.58 1.46
N GLU A 309 5.44 -9.12 0.24
CA GLU A 309 4.66 -10.31 -0.11
C GLU A 309 5.02 -11.51 0.76
N SER A 310 6.33 -11.80 0.87
CA SER A 310 6.82 -12.93 1.64
C SER A 310 6.44 -12.81 3.12
N PHE A 311 6.62 -11.62 3.70
CA PHE A 311 6.21 -11.34 5.09
C PHE A 311 4.73 -11.65 5.31
N VAL A 312 3.83 -11.09 4.48
CA VAL A 312 2.39 -11.25 4.71
C VAL A 312 1.92 -12.69 4.50
N LEU A 313 2.50 -13.40 3.52
CA LEU A 313 2.21 -14.83 3.32
C LEU A 313 2.60 -15.65 4.55
N ARG A 314 3.77 -15.40 5.12
CA ARG A 314 4.23 -16.13 6.30
C ARG A 314 3.41 -15.80 7.55
N VAL A 315 3.03 -14.53 7.73
CA VAL A 315 2.10 -14.12 8.79
C VAL A 315 0.74 -14.82 8.62
N ALA A 316 0.26 -14.99 7.38
CA ALA A 316 -0.95 -15.73 7.06
C ALA A 316 -0.81 -17.27 7.20
N GLY A 317 0.36 -17.79 7.61
CA GLY A 317 0.65 -19.22 7.70
C GLY A 317 0.78 -19.91 6.35
N GLN A 318 1.02 -19.16 5.28
CA GLN A 318 1.17 -19.65 3.92
C GLN A 318 2.65 -19.81 3.54
N ALA A 319 2.91 -20.64 2.52
CA ALA A 319 4.25 -20.79 1.97
C ALA A 319 4.65 -19.53 1.19
N ALA A 320 5.84 -18.99 1.49
CA ALA A 320 6.43 -17.88 0.75
C ALA A 320 7.58 -18.39 -0.13
N PRO A 321 7.37 -18.60 -1.44
CA PRO A 321 8.39 -19.18 -2.32
C PRO A 321 9.60 -18.26 -2.55
N ASN A 322 9.45 -16.96 -2.30
CA ASN A 322 10.47 -15.92 -2.51
C ASN A 322 10.88 -15.29 -1.16
N SER A 323 11.34 -16.10 -0.20
CA SER A 323 11.77 -15.58 1.11
C SER A 323 12.95 -14.62 0.99
N CYS A 324 12.89 -13.53 1.74
CA CYS A 324 13.93 -12.50 1.81
C CYS A 324 15.03 -12.79 2.82
N ALA A 325 15.03 -13.97 3.46
CA ALA A 325 16.04 -14.37 4.43
C ALA A 325 17.48 -14.29 3.88
N GLY A 326 17.66 -14.39 2.55
CA GLY A 326 18.95 -14.28 1.86
C GLY A 326 19.42 -12.85 1.56
N HIS A 327 18.56 -11.84 1.65
CA HIS A 327 18.94 -10.44 1.41
C HIS A 327 19.71 -9.91 2.61
N THR A 328 20.73 -9.09 2.44
CA THR A 328 21.46 -8.52 3.58
C THR A 328 20.62 -7.45 4.29
N ALA A 329 20.55 -7.54 5.63
CA ALA A 329 20.06 -6.44 6.45
C ALA A 329 21.18 -5.41 6.52
N GLY A 330 21.05 -4.30 5.78
CA GLY A 330 21.93 -3.14 5.94
C GLY A 330 21.61 -2.32 7.18
#